data_AF-A0A7C7NT20-F1
#
_entry.id   AF-A0A7C7NT20-F1
#
_cell.length_a   1.000
_cell.length_b   1.000
_cell.length_c   1.000
_cell.angle_alpha   90.00
_cell.angle_beta   90.00
_cell.angle_gamma   90.00
#
_symmetry.space_group_name_H-M   'P 1'
#
loop_
_entity.id
_entity.type
_entity.pdbx_description
1 polymer ?
#
loop_
_entity_poly.entity_id
_entity_poly.type
_entity_poly.pdbx_seq_one_letter_code
_entity_poly.pdbx_strand_id
1 'polypeptide(L)'
;MKITKLIFISIILIGSIFAQEKTFHLKSGDTVTGSVKSETDSTYVIDTAFGEITINKKDVKQEEAFIFLKSGDKLRGIIVSESDEGVTVKAKFGEVFIARDKIERIDFKSMGRARGQF
;
A
#
# COMPACT_ATOMS: atom_id res chain seq x y z
N MET A 1 15.57 -38.80 32.17
CA MET A 1 15.04 -38.81 30.80
C MET A 1 13.61 -38.27 30.78
N LYS A 2 13.42 -36.95 30.71
CA LYS A 2 12.09 -36.30 30.60
C LYS A 2 12.23 -34.98 29.83
N ILE A 3 12.61 -35.08 28.55
CA ILE A 3 12.69 -33.92 27.62
C ILE A 3 11.59 -34.04 26.54
N THR A 4 10.75 -35.08 26.60
CA THR A 4 9.86 -35.47 25.49
C THR A 4 8.44 -34.89 25.53
N LYS A 5 8.13 -33.93 26.42
CA LYS A 5 6.78 -33.31 26.51
C LYS A 5 6.73 -31.81 26.24
N LEU A 6 7.74 -31.25 25.59
CA LEU A 6 7.78 -29.81 25.24
C LEU A 6 7.81 -29.59 23.71
N ILE A 7 7.27 -30.55 22.94
CA ILE A 7 7.29 -30.52 21.47
C ILE A 7 5.94 -30.11 20.85
N PHE A 8 4.85 -29.95 21.63
CA PHE A 8 3.50 -29.89 21.03
C PHE A 8 2.72 -28.56 21.08
N ILE A 9 3.28 -27.46 21.60
CA ILE A 9 2.54 -26.18 21.73
C ILE A 9 3.00 -25.08 20.76
N SER A 10 4.03 -25.31 19.94
CA SER A 10 4.54 -24.28 19.01
C SER A 10 3.94 -24.35 17.59
N ILE A 11 2.71 -24.84 17.42
CA ILE A 11 2.08 -25.06 16.09
C ILE A 11 1.01 -24.01 15.71
N ILE A 12 0.70 -23.01 16.54
CA ILE A 12 -0.35 -22.02 16.22
C ILE A 12 0.21 -20.61 16.18
N LEU A 13 1.29 -20.43 15.43
CA LEU A 13 1.63 -19.13 14.85
C LEU A 13 1.57 -19.27 13.32
N ILE A 14 0.47 -19.84 12.82
CA ILE A 14 0.09 -19.69 11.42
C ILE A 14 -0.19 -18.20 11.29
N GLY A 15 0.82 -17.48 10.78
CA GLY A 15 0.77 -16.05 10.60
C GLY A 15 -0.51 -15.71 9.89
N SER A 16 -1.34 -14.91 10.55
CA SER A 16 -2.31 -14.08 9.87
C SER A 16 -1.52 -13.26 8.86
N ILE A 17 -1.45 -13.75 7.62
CA ILE A 17 -0.99 -12.94 6.50
C ILE A 17 -2.10 -11.91 6.40
N PHE A 18 -1.88 -10.77 7.04
CA PHE A 18 -2.77 -9.63 6.98
C PHE A 18 -2.93 -9.33 5.49
N ALA A 19 -4.07 -9.76 4.94
CA ALA A 19 -4.44 -9.43 3.58
C ALA A 19 -4.67 -7.93 3.61
N GLN A 20 -3.65 -7.16 3.21
CA GLN A 20 -3.69 -5.71 3.29
C GLN A 20 -4.74 -5.24 2.28
N GLU A 21 -5.86 -4.75 2.79
CA GLU A 21 -6.90 -4.16 1.98
C GLU A 21 -6.34 -2.87 1.36
N LYS A 22 -6.41 -2.78 0.04
CA LYS A 22 -5.81 -1.70 -0.74
C LYS A 22 -6.84 -1.16 -1.74
N THR A 23 -6.85 0.15 -1.87
CA THR A 23 -7.70 0.85 -2.84
C THR A 23 -6.87 1.29 -4.04
N PHE A 24 -7.34 0.98 -5.24
CA PHE A 24 -6.71 1.28 -6.52
C PHE A 24 -7.62 2.20 -7.32
N HIS A 25 -7.12 3.37 -7.69
CA HIS A 25 -7.79 4.26 -8.62
C HIS A 25 -7.27 3.96 -10.04
N LEU A 26 -8.16 3.66 -10.98
CA LEU A 26 -7.81 3.34 -12.36
C LEU A 26 -7.87 4.57 -13.24
N LYS A 27 -7.11 4.56 -14.35
CA LYS A 27 -7.15 5.61 -15.38
C LYS A 27 -8.52 5.73 -16.05
N SER A 28 -9.34 4.67 -16.02
CA SER A 28 -10.73 4.70 -16.46
C SER A 28 -11.63 5.58 -15.59
N GLY A 29 -11.20 5.90 -14.37
CA GLY A 29 -12.01 6.57 -13.35
C GLY A 29 -12.61 5.60 -12.32
N ASP A 30 -12.52 4.29 -12.56
CA ASP A 30 -13.01 3.28 -11.63
C ASP A 30 -12.13 3.21 -10.37
N THR A 31 -12.74 2.86 -9.24
CA THR A 31 -12.03 2.62 -7.99
C THR A 31 -12.30 1.19 -7.55
N VAL A 32 -11.23 0.44 -7.28
CA VAL A 32 -11.29 -0.94 -6.83
C VAL A 32 -10.68 -1.02 -5.44
N THR A 33 -11.44 -1.51 -4.47
CA THR A 33 -10.94 -1.82 -3.13
C THR A 33 -10.97 -3.33 -2.92
N GLY A 34 -9.88 -3.88 -2.39
CA GLY A 34 -9.81 -5.28 -2.04
C GLY A 34 -8.45 -5.70 -1.50
N SER A 35 -8.33 -6.95 -1.13
CA SER A 35 -7.13 -7.53 -0.53
C SER A 35 -6.16 -8.00 -1.61
N VAL A 36 -4.90 -7.55 -1.56
CA VAL A 36 -3.89 -8.00 -2.53
C VAL A 36 -3.46 -9.43 -2.20
N LYS A 37 -3.79 -10.38 -3.10
CA LYS A 37 -3.39 -11.79 -2.99
C LYS A 37 -1.99 -12.04 -3.55
N SER A 38 -1.68 -11.41 -4.68
CA SER A 38 -0.35 -11.51 -5.30
C SER A 38 -0.02 -10.27 -6.12
N GLU A 39 1.27 -9.99 -6.22
CA GLU A 39 1.82 -8.88 -6.99
C GLU A 39 2.94 -9.42 -7.89
N THR A 40 2.86 -9.12 -9.19
CA THR A 40 3.95 -9.33 -10.15
C THR A 40 4.53 -7.98 -10.55
N ASP A 41 5.55 -7.96 -11.41
CA ASP A 41 6.11 -6.70 -11.93
C ASP A 41 5.07 -5.84 -12.66
N SER A 42 4.05 -6.46 -13.26
CA SER A 42 3.09 -5.79 -14.16
C SER A 42 1.65 -5.81 -13.67
N THR A 43 1.30 -6.66 -12.70
CA THR A 43 -0.10 -6.85 -12.28
C THR A 43 -0.26 -7.00 -10.77
N TYR A 44 -1.46 -6.64 -10.29
CA TYR A 44 -1.98 -6.98 -8.98
C TYR A 44 -3.12 -7.99 -9.14
N VAL A 45 -3.12 -9.06 -8.36
CA VAL A 45 -4.28 -9.94 -8.17
C VAL A 45 -4.94 -9.56 -6.86
N ILE A 46 -6.20 -9.15 -6.93
CA ILE A 46 -6.93 -8.55 -5.82
C ILE A 46 -8.21 -9.35 -5.59
N ASP A 47 -8.43 -9.75 -4.34
CA ASP A 47 -9.69 -10.31 -3.89
C ASP A 47 -10.63 -9.15 -3.50
N THR A 48 -11.71 -8.98 -4.25
CA THR A 48 -12.69 -7.90 -4.03
C THR A 48 -14.04 -8.48 -3.62
N ALA A 49 -14.95 -7.64 -3.12
CA ALA A 49 -16.29 -8.07 -2.71
C ALA A 49 -17.12 -8.74 -3.83
N PHE A 50 -16.76 -8.52 -5.10
CA PHE A 50 -17.42 -9.11 -6.27
C PHE A 50 -16.59 -10.20 -6.97
N GLY A 51 -15.47 -10.61 -6.37
CA GLY A 51 -14.61 -11.70 -6.85
C GLY A 51 -13.15 -11.29 -7.04
N GLU A 52 -12.35 -12.26 -7.47
CA GLU A 52 -10.93 -12.04 -7.75
C GLU A 52 -10.76 -11.35 -9.10
N ILE A 53 -10.01 -10.25 -9.11
CA ILE A 53 -9.70 -9.50 -10.33
C ILE A 53 -8.20 -9.28 -10.49
N THR A 54 -7.78 -9.11 -11.75
CA THR A 54 -6.40 -8.74 -12.08
C THR A 54 -6.37 -7.30 -12.59
N ILE A 55 -5.59 -6.44 -11.93
CA ILE A 55 -5.35 -5.05 -12.35
C ILE A 55 -3.95 -4.95 -12.94
N ASN A 56 -3.82 -4.36 -14.12
CA ASN A 56 -2.50 -4.02 -14.66
C ASN A 56 -1.99 -2.73 -14.02
N LYS A 57 -0.72 -2.73 -13.55
CA LYS A 57 -0.10 -1.56 -12.93
C LYS A 57 -0.05 -0.35 -13.86
N LYS A 58 -0.03 -0.57 -15.19
CA LYS A 58 -0.09 0.50 -16.18
C LYS A 58 -1.45 1.22 -16.21
N ASP A 59 -2.50 0.54 -15.77
CA ASP A 59 -3.88 1.03 -15.80
C ASP A 59 -4.27 1.69 -14.46
N VAL A 60 -3.47 1.47 -13.42
CA VAL A 60 -3.55 2.25 -12.17
C VAL A 60 -3.15 3.70 -12.46
N LYS A 61 -3.98 4.63 -11.97
CA LYS A 61 -3.74 6.06 -12.08
C LYS A 61 -2.52 6.41 -11.23
N GLN A 62 -1.43 6.74 -11.91
CA GLN A 62 -0.20 7.20 -11.28
C GLN A 62 -0.38 8.65 -10.85
N GLU A 63 -0.70 8.86 -9.58
CA GLU A 63 -0.79 10.21 -9.03
C GLU A 63 0.58 10.66 -8.50
N GLU A 64 1.15 11.70 -9.13
CA GLU A 64 2.32 12.39 -8.58
C GLU A 64 1.89 13.06 -7.26
N ALA A 65 2.58 12.71 -6.17
CA ALA A 65 2.38 13.29 -4.86
C ALA A 65 3.64 13.99 -4.35
N PHE A 66 3.42 15.02 -3.55
CA PHE A 66 4.41 15.64 -2.70
C PHE A 66 4.15 15.18 -1.26
N ILE A 67 5.07 14.40 -0.70
CA ILE A 67 5.02 13.94 0.68
C ILE A 67 5.89 14.88 1.51
N PHE A 68 5.27 15.51 2.50
CA PHE A 68 5.96 16.30 3.51
C PHE A 68 6.15 15.42 4.75
N LEU A 69 7.40 15.25 5.17
CA LEU A 69 7.73 14.49 6.37
C LEU A 69 7.80 15.42 7.57
N LYS A 70 7.52 14.88 8.77
CA LYS A 70 7.64 15.63 10.03
C LYS A 70 9.07 16.10 10.32
N SER A 71 10.08 15.53 9.66
CA SER A 71 11.46 16.04 9.71
C SER A 71 11.64 17.39 9.01
N GLY A 72 10.67 17.81 8.18
CA GLY A 72 10.77 18.94 7.26
C GLY A 72 11.19 18.54 5.84
N ASP A 73 11.55 17.28 5.61
CA ASP A 73 11.92 16.79 4.28
C ASP A 73 10.71 16.72 3.34
N LYS A 74 10.97 16.98 2.06
CA LYS A 74 9.96 16.92 1.00
C LYS A 74 10.36 15.87 -0.03
N LEU A 75 9.50 14.88 -0.21
CA LEU A 75 9.67 13.83 -1.20
C LEU A 75 8.66 14.01 -2.34
N ARG A 76 9.12 13.84 -3.58
CA ARG A 76 8.27 13.88 -4.77
C ARG A 76 8.35 12.55 -5.50
N GLY A 77 7.21 11.94 -5.78
CA GLY A 77 7.15 10.71 -6.55
C GLY A 77 5.72 10.28 -6.84
N ILE A 78 5.57 9.08 -7.37
CA ILE A 78 4.27 8.47 -7.64
C ILE A 78 3.92 7.54 -6.49
N ILE A 79 2.74 7.67 -5.89
CA ILE A 79 2.30 6.72 -4.88
C ILE A 79 1.96 5.39 -5.56
N VAL A 80 2.66 4.33 -5.15
CA VAL A 80 2.52 2.96 -5.67
C VAL A 80 1.60 2.14 -4.75
N SER A 81 1.66 2.41 -3.45
CA SER A 81 0.78 1.82 -2.46
C SER A 81 0.58 2.71 -1.26
N GLU A 82 -0.60 2.63 -0.67
CA GLU A 82 -0.92 3.20 0.64
C GLU A 82 -1.60 2.10 1.46
N SER A 83 -1.16 1.96 2.72
CA SER A 83 -1.75 1.09 3.73
C SER A 83 -1.82 1.85 5.06
N ASP A 84 -2.39 1.24 6.09
CA ASP A 84 -2.41 1.82 7.44
C ASP A 84 -1.00 2.01 8.01
N GLU A 85 -0.05 1.17 7.60
CA GLU A 85 1.35 1.23 8.04
C GLU A 85 2.12 2.38 7.40
N GLY A 86 1.78 2.78 6.17
CA GLY A 86 2.52 3.80 5.45
C GLY A 86 2.23 3.88 3.96
N VAL A 87 3.11 4.59 3.25
CA VAL A 87 2.98 4.87 1.82
C VAL A 87 4.28 4.50 1.11
N THR A 88 4.17 3.72 0.03
CA THR A 88 5.29 3.44 -0.88
C THR A 88 5.24 4.40 -2.05
N VAL A 89 6.35 5.11 -2.25
CA VAL A 89 6.49 6.15 -3.26
C VAL A 89 7.62 5.79 -4.21
N LYS A 90 7.32 5.78 -5.51
CA LYS A 90 8.30 5.69 -6.57
C LYS A 90 8.86 7.07 -6.88
N ALA A 91 9.98 7.38 -6.25
CA ALA A 91 10.75 8.59 -6.49
C ALA A 91 11.70 8.40 -7.68
N LYS A 92 12.30 9.51 -8.15
CA LYS A 92 13.29 9.47 -9.24
C LYS A 92 14.51 8.59 -8.95
N PHE A 93 14.82 8.37 -7.68
CA PHE A 93 15.97 7.60 -7.22
C PHE A 93 15.61 6.18 -6.77
N GLY A 94 14.35 5.75 -6.90
CA GLY A 94 13.90 4.41 -6.52
C GLY A 94 12.56 4.41 -5.77
N GLU A 95 12.15 3.23 -5.34
CA GLU A 95 10.96 3.04 -4.51
C GLU A 95 11.32 3.17 -3.03
N VAL A 96 10.52 3.95 -2.30
CA VAL A 96 10.75 4.30 -0.90
C VAL A 96 9.48 4.05 -0.11
N PHE A 97 9.57 3.22 0.93
CA PHE A 97 8.50 3.10 1.91
C PHE A 97 8.65 4.18 2.99
N ILE A 98 7.54 4.87 3.28
CA ILE A 98 7.46 5.94 4.27
C ILE A 98 6.39 5.55 5.29
N ALA A 99 6.80 5.33 6.53
CA ALA A 99 5.88 4.99 7.61
C ALA A 99 4.88 6.13 7.89
N ARG A 100 3.62 5.79 8.15
CA ARG A 100 2.51 6.74 8.33
C ARG A 100 2.80 7.78 9.40
N ASP A 101 3.43 7.39 10.50
CA ASP A 101 3.78 8.23 11.63
C ASP A 101 4.81 9.33 11.28
N LYS A 102 5.60 9.14 10.22
CA LYS A 102 6.59 10.10 9.72
C LYS A 102 6.01 11.10 8.73
N ILE A 103 4.83 10.83 8.20
CA ILE A 103 4.16 11.69 7.22
C ILE A 103 3.46 12.83 7.96
N GLU A 104 3.72 14.06 7.55
CA GLU A 104 2.98 15.24 7.99
C GLU A 104 1.74 15.46 7.11
N ARG A 105 1.94 15.49 5.78
CA ARG A 105 0.86 15.58 4.80
C ARG A 105 1.28 15.08 3.41
N ILE A 106 0.29 14.77 2.58
CA ILE A 106 0.48 14.34 1.20
C ILE A 106 -0.36 15.24 0.29
N ASP A 107 0.30 15.93 -0.66
CA ASP A 107 -0.36 16.76 -1.67
C ASP A 107 -0.32 16.08 -3.04
N PHE A 108 -1.48 15.78 -3.60
CA PHE A 108 -1.60 15.14 -4.92
C PHE A 108 -1.66 16.19 -6.02
N LYS A 109 -0.78 16.07 -7.03
CA LYS A 109 -0.74 16.99 -8.18
C LYS A 109 -2.02 16.93 -9.03
N SER A 110 -2.78 15.84 -8.96
CA SER A 110 -4.06 15.67 -9.69
C SER A 110 -5.22 16.46 -9.08
N MET A 111 -5.10 16.98 -7.85
CA MET A 111 -6.16 17.78 -7.25
C MET A 111 -5.70 19.22 -7.11
N GLY A 112 -6.30 20.11 -7.89
CA GLY A 112 -6.28 21.56 -7.64
C GLY A 112 -6.98 21.97 -6.34
N ARG A 113 -7.07 21.08 -5.34
CA ARG A 113 -7.55 21.33 -3.98
C ARG A 113 -6.81 20.41 -3.02
N ALA A 114 -5.98 21.03 -2.18
CA ALA A 114 -5.45 20.40 -0.98
C ALA A 114 -6.62 19.84 -0.17
N ARG A 115 -6.58 18.56 0.20
CA ARG A 115 -7.39 18.07 1.33
C ARG A 115 -6.70 18.55 2.61
N GLY A 116 -6.88 19.83 2.89
CA GLY A 116 -6.67 20.42 4.21
C GLY A 116 -8.00 20.51 4.94
N GLN A 117 -7.97 20.17 6.22
CA GLN A 117 -9.04 20.30 7.23
C GLN A 117 -10.24 19.38 7.05
N PHE A 118 -10.36 18.39 7.93
CA PHE A 118 -11.27 18.47 9.09
C PHE A 118 -10.60 17.83 10.30
#